data_AF-A0A3D4TDQ7-F1
#
_entry.id   AF-A0A3D4TDQ7-F1
#
_cell.length_a   1.000
_cell.length_b   1.000
_cell.length_c   1.000
_cell.angle_alpha   90.00
_cell.angle_beta   90.00
_cell.angle_gamma   90.00
#
_symmetry.space_group_name_H-M   'P 1'
#
loop_
_entity.id
_entity.type
_entity.pdbx_description
1 polymer ?
#
loop_
_entity_poly.entity_id
_entity_poly.type
_entity_poly.pdbx_seq_one_letter_code
_entity_poly.pdbx_strand_id
1 'polypeptide(L)'
;MFSISQRILLIELYSIKMHLDSNNSSNYKKAIEILTLGIESEYASLNQNLLVEGINTQVSEKVINTLDAFLIMEDSYSRLDEESKFFIDKRKPLFKGFSALKEYEYFAYAEFIFKYDEKYSRLKKAYESYQYKTFLSCMPYYEKIKIKVDEFLMNSVDNLLTRKQLEEISNIPFH
;
A
#
# COMPACT_ATOMS: atom_id res chain seq x y z
N MET A 1 15.50 23.62 -6.91
CA MET A 1 16.72 24.37 -6.57
C MET A 1 16.65 24.77 -5.11
N PHE A 2 17.69 24.49 -4.30
CA PHE A 2 17.73 24.89 -2.89
C PHE A 2 18.21 26.34 -2.75
N SER A 3 17.55 27.13 -1.90
CA SER A 3 18.07 28.43 -1.44
C SER A 3 19.38 28.27 -0.65
N ILE A 4 20.13 29.36 -0.50
CA ILE A 4 21.37 29.37 0.30
C ILE A 4 21.10 28.90 1.73
N SER A 5 20.01 29.37 2.37
CA SER A 5 19.64 28.95 3.72
C SER A 5 19.29 27.47 3.81
N GLN A 6 18.61 26.92 2.80
CA GLN A 6 18.31 25.48 2.73
C GLN A 6 19.59 24.65 2.56
N ARG A 7 20.56 25.12 1.77
CA ARG A 7 21.86 24.45 1.60
C ARG A 7 22.64 24.43 2.90
N ILE A 8 22.70 25.54 3.63
CA ILE A 8 23.35 25.60 4.96
C ILE A 8 22.70 24.59 5.92
N LEU A 9 21.36 24.58 6.01
CA LEU A 9 20.65 23.66 6.89
C LEU A 9 20.90 22.18 6.54
N LEU A 10 20.96 21.84 5.25
CA LEU A 10 21.28 20.49 4.80
C LEU A 10 22.74 20.12 5.11
N ILE A 11 23.69 21.04 4.96
CA ILE A 11 25.11 20.81 5.32
C ILE A 11 25.24 20.50 6.81
N GLU A 12 24.58 21.27 7.67
CA GLU A 12 24.54 21.01 9.13
C GLU A 12 23.94 19.63 9.43
N LEU A 13 22.82 19.28 8.79
CA LEU A 13 22.17 17.98 8.96
C LEU A 13 23.08 16.82 8.56
N TYR A 14 23.76 16.92 7.40
CA TYR A 14 24.68 15.88 6.95
C TYR A 14 25.92 15.77 7.84
N SER A 15 26.39 16.88 8.41
CA SER A 15 27.48 16.89 9.38
C SER A 15 27.09 16.15 10.66
N ILE A 16 25.88 16.39 11.19
CA ILE A 16 25.32 15.65 12.33
C ILE A 16 25.19 14.16 11.99
N LYS A 17 24.61 13.81 10.84
CA LYS A 17 24.47 12.42 10.39
C LYS A 17 25.81 11.68 10.30
N MET A 18 26.87 12.36 9.87
CA MET A 18 28.22 11.81 9.84
C MET A 18 28.78 11.45 11.21
N HIS A 19 28.38 12.19 12.26
CA HIS A 19 28.73 11.84 13.63
C HIS A 19 27.88 10.70 14.21
N LEU A 20 26.61 10.61 13.79
CA LEU A 20 25.68 9.58 14.28
C LEU A 20 25.86 8.22 13.58
N ASP A 21 26.25 8.23 12.30
CA ASP A 21 26.44 7.04 11.48
C ASP A 21 27.73 7.14 10.68
N SER A 22 28.83 6.69 11.30
CA SER A 22 30.14 6.69 10.67
C SER A 22 30.23 5.74 9.46
N ASN A 23 29.38 4.71 9.38
CA ASN A 23 29.39 3.74 8.29
C ASN A 23 28.96 4.38 6.96
N ASN A 24 28.15 5.44 7.03
CA ASN A 24 27.72 6.23 5.87
C ASN A 24 28.50 7.55 5.69
N SER A 25 29.59 7.77 6.44
CA SER A 25 30.36 9.02 6.43
C SER A 25 30.78 9.48 5.02
N SER A 26 31.15 8.55 4.13
CA SER A 26 31.52 8.88 2.75
C SER A 26 30.36 9.48 1.95
N ASN A 27 29.14 8.98 2.14
CA ASN A 27 27.94 9.48 1.46
C ASN A 27 27.59 10.89 1.95
N TYR A 28 27.73 11.13 3.25
CA TYR A 28 27.46 12.45 3.84
C TYR A 28 28.50 13.50 3.45
N LYS A 29 29.79 13.14 3.37
CA LYS A 29 30.83 14.03 2.85
C LYS A 29 30.55 14.47 1.41
N LYS A 30 30.20 13.51 0.54
CA LYS A 30 29.79 13.81 -0.85
C LYS A 30 28.60 14.77 -0.87
N ALA A 31 27.59 14.54 -0.03
CA ALA A 31 26.43 15.42 0.06
C ALA A 31 26.78 16.85 0.51
N ILE A 32 27.64 16.99 1.52
CA ILE A 32 28.14 18.30 1.99
C ILE A 32 28.88 19.02 0.87
N GLU A 33 29.73 18.33 0.12
CA GLU A 33 30.50 18.90 -0.98
C GLU A 33 29.60 19.39 -2.12
N ILE A 34 28.62 18.58 -2.55
CA ILE A 34 27.59 18.96 -3.52
C ILE A 34 26.87 20.24 -3.08
N LEU A 35 26.44 20.28 -1.81
CA LEU A 35 25.72 21.43 -1.24
C LEU A 35 26.60 22.64 -1.01
N THR A 36 27.92 22.48 -0.82
CA THR A 36 28.85 23.60 -0.63
C THR A 36 29.18 24.25 -1.96
N LEU A 37 29.43 23.44 -2.99
CA LEU A 37 29.73 23.90 -4.34
C LEU A 37 28.49 24.33 -5.12
N GLY A 38 27.31 23.87 -4.70
CA GLY A 38 26.05 24.21 -5.36
C GLY A 38 25.86 23.48 -6.68
N ILE A 39 26.27 22.22 -6.74
CA ILE A 39 26.23 21.40 -7.95
C ILE A 39 24.79 20.92 -8.17
N GLU A 40 23.97 21.76 -8.80
CA GLU A 40 22.53 21.54 -8.92
C GLU A 40 22.15 20.25 -9.65
N SER A 41 22.96 19.83 -10.63
CA SER A 41 22.76 18.57 -11.37
C SER A 41 22.79 17.34 -10.45
N GLU A 42 23.48 17.44 -9.31
CA GLU A 42 23.62 16.34 -8.35
C GLU A 42 22.54 16.36 -7.26
N TYR A 43 21.70 17.41 -7.16
CA TYR A 43 20.72 17.52 -6.08
C TYR A 43 19.70 16.36 -6.05
N ALA A 44 19.37 15.78 -7.20
CA ALA A 44 18.50 14.60 -7.25
C ALA A 44 19.10 13.39 -6.50
N SER A 45 20.44 13.25 -6.48
CA SER A 45 21.13 12.17 -5.76
C SER A 45 21.06 12.35 -4.23
N LEU A 46 20.90 13.58 -3.75
CA LEU A 46 20.72 13.88 -2.32
C LEU A 46 19.34 13.41 -1.82
N ASN A 47 18.34 13.45 -2.71
CA ASN A 47 16.95 13.11 -2.40
C ASN A 47 16.69 11.60 -2.36
N GLN A 48 17.50 10.78 -3.05
CA GLN A 48 17.30 9.33 -3.15
C GLN A 48 17.32 8.61 -1.79
N ASN A 49 17.96 9.22 -0.77
CA ASN A 49 18.00 8.68 0.60
C ASN A 49 17.06 9.40 1.58
N LEU A 50 16.41 10.49 1.16
CA LEU A 50 15.64 11.36 2.06
C LEU A 50 14.13 11.20 1.86
N LEU A 51 13.66 11.01 0.63
CA LEU A 51 12.24 10.92 0.32
C LEU A 51 12.05 10.05 -0.93
N VAL A 52 11.36 8.91 -0.79
CA VAL A 52 10.56 8.41 -1.91
C VAL A 52 9.57 9.53 -2.25
N GLU A 53 9.27 9.79 -3.53
CA GLU A 53 8.12 10.64 -3.87
C GLU A 53 6.96 10.22 -2.97
N GLY A 54 6.47 11.13 -2.13
CA GLY A 54 5.53 10.79 -1.08
C GLY A 54 4.33 10.07 -1.69
N ILE A 55 3.83 9.03 -1.01
CA ILE A 55 2.68 8.28 -1.49
C ILE A 55 1.51 9.26 -1.65
N ASN A 56 1.05 9.44 -2.90
CA ASN A 56 -0.02 10.37 -3.23
C ASN A 56 -1.30 10.04 -2.44
N THR A 57 -2.06 11.05 -2.03
CA THR A 57 -3.39 10.88 -1.41
C THR A 57 -4.30 9.94 -2.20
N GLN A 58 -4.28 10.02 -3.54
CA GLN A 58 -5.07 9.12 -4.39
C GLN A 58 -4.67 7.65 -4.24
N VAL A 59 -3.38 7.36 -4.07
CA VAL A 59 -2.90 6.00 -3.81
C VAL A 59 -3.38 5.54 -2.44
N SER A 60 -3.24 6.41 -1.43
CA SER A 60 -3.67 6.13 -0.07
C SER A 60 -5.16 5.81 0.00
N GLU A 61 -6.00 6.67 -0.60
CA GLU A 61 -7.45 6.47 -0.70
C GLU A 61 -7.79 5.16 -1.42
N LYS A 62 -7.15 4.87 -2.56
CA LYS A 62 -7.37 3.62 -3.30
C LYS A 62 -7.03 2.37 -2.49
N VAL A 63 -5.94 2.38 -1.73
CA VAL A 63 -5.57 1.26 -0.85
C VAL A 63 -6.61 1.09 0.25
N ILE A 64 -6.95 2.15 0.99
CA ILE A 64 -7.95 2.08 2.08
C ILE A 64 -9.29 1.56 1.55
N ASN A 65 -9.75 2.14 0.44
CA ASN A 65 -10.97 1.74 -0.24
C ASN A 65 -10.98 0.25 -0.64
N THR A 66 -9.84 -0.25 -1.12
CA THR A 66 -9.66 -1.66 -1.48
C THR A 66 -9.74 -2.53 -0.22
N LEU A 67 -8.97 -2.20 0.82
CA LEU A 67 -8.94 -2.97 2.05
C LEU A 67 -10.31 -3.00 2.74
N ASP A 68 -11.04 -1.88 2.73
CA ASP A 68 -12.39 -1.79 3.30
C ASP A 68 -13.39 -2.67 2.54
N ALA A 69 -13.33 -2.71 1.22
CA ALA A 69 -14.17 -3.61 0.42
C ALA A 69 -13.91 -5.08 0.77
N PHE A 70 -12.63 -5.47 0.92
CA PHE A 70 -12.28 -6.84 1.32
C PHE A 70 -12.66 -7.17 2.77
N LEU A 71 -12.58 -6.22 3.70
CA LEU A 71 -13.08 -6.41 5.06
C LEU A 71 -14.58 -6.67 5.07
N ILE A 72 -15.36 -5.89 4.30
CA ILE A 72 -16.81 -6.09 4.18
C ILE A 72 -17.10 -7.48 3.61
N MET A 73 -16.34 -7.93 2.62
CA MET A 73 -16.47 -9.28 2.05
C MET A 73 -16.15 -10.37 3.08
N GLU A 74 -15.06 -10.25 3.84
CA GLU A 74 -14.71 -11.21 4.90
C GLU A 74 -15.77 -11.24 6.01
N ASP A 75 -16.24 -10.07 6.44
CA ASP A 75 -17.27 -9.95 7.48
C ASP A 75 -18.60 -10.57 7.02
N SER A 76 -19.01 -10.27 5.79
CA SER A 76 -20.20 -10.84 5.17
C SER A 76 -20.08 -12.37 5.05
N TYR A 77 -18.93 -12.86 4.58
CA TYR A 77 -18.67 -14.29 4.45
C TYR A 77 -18.67 -15.02 5.80
N SER A 78 -18.09 -14.41 6.84
CA SER A 78 -17.98 -15.01 8.17
C SER A 78 -19.35 -15.27 8.82
N ARG A 79 -20.35 -14.46 8.47
CA ARG A 79 -21.72 -14.53 8.99
C ARG A 79 -22.62 -15.51 8.24
N LEU A 80 -22.18 -16.05 7.11
CA LEU A 80 -22.90 -17.10 6.41
C LEU A 80 -22.90 -18.40 7.23
N ASP A 81 -23.96 -19.16 7.10
CA ASP A 81 -24.00 -20.55 7.58
C ASP A 81 -23.08 -21.45 6.71
N GLU A 82 -22.73 -22.63 7.22
CA GLU A 82 -21.79 -23.53 6.54
C GLU A 82 -22.32 -24.08 5.21
N GLU A 83 -23.63 -24.23 5.05
CA GLU A 83 -24.25 -24.65 3.77
C GLU A 83 -24.08 -23.55 2.72
N SER A 84 -24.35 -22.29 3.08
CA SER A 84 -24.12 -21.12 2.22
C SER A 84 -22.66 -20.95 1.83
N LYS A 85 -21.72 -21.23 2.74
CA LYS A 85 -20.27 -21.14 2.50
C LYS A 85 -19.77 -22.18 1.50
N PHE A 86 -20.41 -23.34 1.41
CA PHE A 86 -20.03 -24.42 0.49
C PHE A 86 -20.05 -23.98 -0.98
N PHE A 87 -20.97 -23.06 -1.33
CA PHE A 87 -21.16 -22.57 -2.69
C PHE A 87 -20.15 -21.48 -3.10
N ILE A 88 -19.29 -21.03 -2.18
CA ILE A 88 -18.34 -19.94 -2.43
C ILE A 88 -16.92 -20.52 -2.30
N ASP A 89 -16.12 -20.43 -3.37
CA ASP A 89 -14.71 -20.80 -3.31
C ASP A 89 -13.98 -19.84 -2.38
N LYS A 90 -13.62 -20.31 -1.18
CA LYS A 90 -12.92 -19.57 -0.12
C LYS A 90 -11.65 -18.86 -0.60
N ARG A 91 -11.04 -19.29 -1.70
CA ARG A 91 -9.80 -18.70 -2.24
C ARG A 91 -10.02 -17.48 -3.12
N LYS A 92 -11.25 -17.26 -3.60
CA LYS A 92 -11.57 -16.18 -4.55
C LYS A 92 -11.85 -14.82 -3.91
N PRO A 93 -12.59 -14.70 -2.78
CA PRO A 93 -12.87 -13.41 -2.17
C PRO A 93 -11.72 -12.87 -1.30
N LEU A 94 -10.52 -13.49 -1.33
CA LEU A 94 -9.41 -13.12 -0.47
C LEU A 94 -8.56 -12.01 -1.09
N PHE A 95 -8.15 -11.07 -0.23
CA PHE A 95 -7.18 -10.05 -0.58
C PHE A 95 -5.81 -10.69 -0.85
N LYS A 96 -5.22 -10.44 -2.03
CA LYS A 96 -3.98 -11.07 -2.49
C LYS A 96 -2.74 -10.17 -2.39
N GLY A 97 -2.87 -9.02 -1.71
CA GLY A 97 -1.83 -8.01 -1.67
C GLY A 97 -1.71 -7.22 -2.98
N PHE A 98 -0.68 -6.37 -3.02
CA PHE A 98 -0.27 -5.58 -4.19
C PHE A 98 1.09 -6.06 -4.69
N SER A 99 1.38 -5.85 -5.97
CA SER A 99 2.68 -6.20 -6.53
C SER A 99 3.76 -5.23 -6.11
N ALA A 100 4.75 -5.70 -5.34
CA ALA A 100 5.93 -4.89 -5.01
C ALA A 100 6.76 -4.47 -6.23
N LEU A 101 6.58 -5.13 -7.39
CA LEU A 101 7.30 -4.82 -8.64
C LEU A 101 6.52 -3.88 -9.56
N LYS A 102 5.19 -4.06 -9.68
CA LYS A 102 4.35 -3.32 -10.63
C LYS A 102 3.51 -2.22 -9.98
N GLU A 103 3.31 -2.30 -8.68
CA GLU A 103 2.36 -1.50 -7.88
C GLU A 103 3.00 -1.08 -6.55
N TYR A 104 4.28 -0.69 -6.59
CA TYR A 104 5.09 -0.48 -5.40
C TYR A 104 4.46 0.52 -4.40
N GLU A 105 3.88 1.62 -4.87
CA GLU A 105 3.27 2.61 -3.97
C GLU A 105 2.06 2.04 -3.21
N TYR A 106 1.21 1.27 -3.88
CA TYR A 106 0.08 0.57 -3.25
C TYR A 106 0.57 -0.47 -2.24
N PHE A 107 1.60 -1.25 -2.62
CA PHE A 107 2.25 -2.23 -1.75
C PHE A 107 2.84 -1.57 -0.50
N ALA A 108 3.64 -0.52 -0.68
CA ALA A 108 4.31 0.18 0.41
C ALA A 108 3.31 0.81 1.40
N TYR A 109 2.21 1.38 0.90
CA TYR A 109 1.16 1.93 1.76
C TYR A 109 0.38 0.83 2.49
N ALA A 110 0.07 -0.29 1.84
CA ALA A 110 -0.61 -1.41 2.48
C ALA A 110 0.22 -2.02 3.61
N GLU A 111 1.54 -2.20 3.40
CA GLU A 111 2.47 -2.65 4.43
C GLU A 111 2.53 -1.68 5.62
N PHE A 112 2.51 -0.37 5.34
CA PHE A 112 2.41 0.66 6.38
C PHE A 112 1.12 0.50 7.20
N ILE A 113 -0.03 0.37 6.54
CA ILE A 113 -1.33 0.18 7.19
C ILE A 113 -1.35 -1.11 8.02
N PHE A 114 -0.91 -2.24 7.46
CA PHE A 114 -0.84 -3.53 8.18
C PHE A 114 0.13 -3.55 9.37
N LYS A 115 1.04 -2.58 9.44
CA LYS A 115 1.96 -2.42 10.57
C LYS A 115 1.33 -1.65 11.72
N TYR A 116 0.49 -0.66 11.43
CA TYR A 116 0.05 0.32 12.43
C TYR A 116 -1.45 0.33 12.71
N ASP A 117 -2.27 -0.24 11.83
CA ASP A 117 -3.73 -0.29 11.98
C ASP A 117 -4.23 -1.74 12.15
N GLU A 118 -4.64 -2.07 13.38
CA GLU A 118 -5.12 -3.40 13.76
C GLU A 118 -6.43 -3.78 13.07
N LYS A 119 -7.19 -2.80 12.55
CA LYS A 119 -8.43 -3.03 11.77
C LYS A 119 -8.21 -4.04 10.66
N TYR A 120 -7.03 -4.00 10.04
CA TYR A 120 -6.68 -4.82 8.87
C TYR A 120 -5.89 -6.09 9.21
N SER A 121 -5.78 -6.45 10.48
CA SER A 121 -5.02 -7.62 10.94
C SER A 121 -5.49 -8.95 10.34
N ARG A 122 -6.80 -9.09 10.05
CA ARG A 122 -7.35 -10.29 9.38
C ARG A 122 -6.89 -10.40 7.94
N LEU A 123 -6.99 -9.31 7.18
CA LEU A 123 -6.47 -9.25 5.80
C LEU A 123 -4.97 -9.46 5.74
N LYS A 124 -4.22 -8.92 6.72
CA LYS A 124 -2.77 -9.16 6.84
C LYS A 124 -2.47 -10.66 7.00
N LYS A 125 -3.16 -11.36 7.90
CA LYS A 125 -2.97 -12.81 8.11
C LYS A 125 -3.32 -13.61 6.85
N ALA A 126 -4.41 -13.24 6.17
CA ALA A 126 -4.79 -13.87 4.90
C ALA A 126 -3.69 -13.65 3.85
N TYR A 127 -3.24 -12.41 3.68
CA TYR A 127 -2.14 -12.03 2.79
C TYR A 127 -0.84 -12.79 3.08
N GLU A 128 -0.41 -12.84 4.34
CA GLU A 128 0.82 -13.53 4.77
C GLU A 128 0.75 -15.05 4.57
N SER A 129 -0.45 -15.64 4.66
CA SER A 129 -0.66 -17.06 4.40
C SER A 129 -0.54 -17.43 2.91
N TYR A 130 -0.64 -16.45 2.01
CA TYR A 130 -0.43 -16.64 0.58
C TYR A 130 1.07 -16.52 0.25
N GLN A 131 1.72 -17.66 -0.01
CA GLN A 131 3.15 -17.72 -0.39
C GLN A 131 3.50 -17.00 -1.70
N TYR A 132 2.50 -16.58 -2.49
CA TYR A 132 2.71 -15.83 -3.72
C TYR A 132 2.58 -14.33 -3.44
N LYS A 133 3.71 -13.64 -3.25
CA LYS A 133 3.74 -12.19 -3.49
C LYS A 133 3.32 -11.98 -4.93
N THR A 134 2.13 -11.44 -5.15
CA THR A 134 1.55 -11.34 -6.49
C THR A 134 2.47 -10.49 -7.38
N PHE A 135 3.15 -11.11 -8.35
CA PHE A 135 3.97 -10.39 -9.32
C PHE A 135 3.11 -9.64 -10.37
N LEU A 136 1.80 -9.87 -10.34
CA LEU A 136 0.80 -9.33 -11.25
C LEU A 136 0.16 -8.07 -10.64
N SER A 137 -0.27 -7.16 -11.52
CA SER A 137 -1.03 -6.00 -11.08
C SER A 137 -2.43 -6.45 -10.64
N CYS A 138 -2.80 -6.13 -9.40
CA CYS A 138 -4.08 -6.49 -8.81
C CYS A 138 -5.09 -5.33 -8.85
N MET A 139 -4.63 -4.09 -8.98
CA MET A 139 -5.49 -2.90 -8.92
C MET A 139 -6.68 -2.96 -9.90
N PRO A 140 -6.51 -3.33 -11.18
CA PRO A 140 -7.66 -3.40 -12.10
C PRO A 140 -8.73 -4.40 -11.66
N TYR A 141 -8.33 -5.49 -11.01
CA TYR A 141 -9.24 -6.48 -10.45
C TYR A 141 -9.94 -5.94 -9.20
N TYR A 142 -9.18 -5.29 -8.30
CA TYR A 142 -9.73 -4.69 -7.09
C TYR A 142 -10.69 -3.55 -7.37
N GLU A 143 -10.47 -2.77 -8.43
CA GLU A 143 -11.42 -1.74 -8.88
C GLU A 143 -12.75 -2.36 -9.32
N LYS A 144 -12.73 -3.49 -10.05
CA LYS A 144 -13.96 -4.23 -10.42
C LYS A 144 -14.70 -4.74 -9.17
N ILE A 145 -13.97 -5.31 -8.21
CA ILE A 145 -14.55 -5.75 -6.93
C ILE A 145 -15.19 -4.57 -6.20
N LYS A 146 -14.46 -3.47 -6.05
CA LYS A 146 -14.93 -2.30 -5.31
C LYS A 146 -16.23 -1.76 -5.91
N ILE A 147 -16.30 -1.59 -7.23
CA ILE A 147 -17.52 -1.14 -7.91
C ILE A 147 -18.69 -2.05 -7.55
N LYS A 148 -18.51 -3.37 -7.61
CA LYS A 148 -19.57 -4.33 -7.29
C LYS A 148 -19.98 -4.32 -5.81
N VAL A 149 -19.02 -4.21 -4.91
CA VAL A 149 -19.28 -4.06 -3.48
C VAL A 149 -20.10 -2.79 -3.22
N ASP A 150 -19.68 -1.66 -3.78
CA ASP A 150 -20.38 -0.38 -3.60
C ASP A 150 -21.81 -0.42 -4.18
N GLU A 151 -21.99 -1.00 -5.37
CA GLU A 151 -23.31 -1.22 -5.99
C GLU A 151 -24.26 -2.01 -5.07
N PHE A 152 -23.74 -3.05 -4.41
CA PHE A 152 -24.54 -3.87 -3.51
C PHE A 152 -24.81 -3.19 -2.17
N LEU A 153 -23.87 -2.39 -1.69
CA LEU A 153 -24.03 -1.66 -0.43
C LEU A 153 -24.95 -0.46 -0.54
N MET A 154 -25.13 0.13 -1.73
CA MET A 154 -26.08 1.23 -1.96
C MET A 154 -27.51 0.91 -1.50
N ASN A 155 -27.90 -0.37 -1.53
CA ASN A 155 -29.23 -0.84 -1.13
C ASN A 155 -29.18 -1.72 0.13
N SER A 156 -28.04 -1.80 0.80
CA SER A 156 -27.84 -2.61 2.01
C SER A 156 -28.25 -1.82 3.26
N VAL A 157 -28.91 -2.48 4.19
CA VAL A 157 -29.36 -1.87 5.46
C VAL A 157 -28.29 -2.03 6.56
N ASP A 158 -27.45 -3.06 6.48
CA ASP A 158 -26.50 -3.47 7.51
C ASP A 158 -25.04 -3.42 7.05
N ASN A 159 -24.78 -2.89 5.85
CA ASN A 159 -23.49 -2.91 5.18
C ASN A 159 -22.90 -4.32 5.00
N LEU A 160 -23.76 -5.34 4.86
CA LEU A 160 -23.35 -6.71 4.57
C LEU A 160 -23.80 -7.15 3.17
N LEU A 161 -23.04 -8.10 2.64
CA LEU A 161 -23.29 -8.76 1.36
C LEU A 161 -23.98 -10.10 1.60
N THR A 162 -25.01 -10.38 0.82
CA THR A 162 -25.68 -11.68 0.80
C THR A 162 -24.79 -12.76 0.17
N ARG A 163 -25.12 -14.03 0.41
CA ARG A 163 -24.47 -15.18 -0.24
C ARG A 163 -24.39 -15.03 -1.77
N LYS A 164 -25.48 -14.61 -2.42
CA LYS A 164 -25.54 -14.44 -3.89
C LYS A 164 -24.60 -13.33 -4.37
N GLN A 165 -24.53 -12.22 -3.64
CA GLN A 165 -23.63 -11.11 -3.97
C GLN A 165 -22.17 -11.50 -3.82
N LEU A 166 -21.81 -12.23 -2.75
CA LEU A 166 -20.47 -12.76 -2.55
C LEU A 166 -20.08 -13.76 -3.64
N GLU A 167 -21.00 -14.62 -4.07
CA GLU A 167 -20.79 -15.54 -5.18
C GLU A 167 -20.55 -14.79 -6.50
N GLU A 168 -21.35 -13.75 -6.79
CA GLU A 168 -21.17 -12.91 -7.98
C GLU A 168 -19.79 -12.22 -7.99
N ILE A 169 -19.40 -11.61 -6.88
CA ILE A 169 -18.08 -10.96 -6.74
C ILE A 169 -16.96 -12.00 -6.89
N SER A 170 -17.11 -13.19 -6.31
CA SER A 170 -16.12 -14.26 -6.41
C SER A 170 -15.95 -14.78 -7.83
N ASN A 171 -16.91 -14.56 -8.72
CA ASN A 171 -16.83 -14.95 -10.13
C ASN A 171 -16.23 -13.87 -11.03
N ILE A 172 -15.88 -12.69 -10.51
CA ILE A 172 -15.15 -11.67 -11.25
C ILE A 172 -13.77 -12.25 -11.64
N PRO A 173 -13.39 -12.22 -12.93
CA PRO A 173 -12.11 -12.73 -13.36
C PRO A 173 -10.97 -11.79 -12.93
N PHE A 174 -9.85 -12.39 -12.51
CA PHE A 174 -8.66 -11.67 -12.09
C PHE A 174 -7.92 -10.99 -13.26
N HIS A 175 -8.18 -11.41 -14.51
CA HIS A 175 -7.65 -10.84 -15.75
C HIS A 175 -8.78 -10.54 -16.72
#